data_AF-A0AA37EWE5-F1
#
_entry.id   AF-A0AA37EWE5-F1
#
_cell.length_a   1.000
_cell.length_b   1.000
_cell.length_c   1.000
_cell.angle_alpha   90.00
_cell.angle_beta   90.00
_cell.angle_gamma   90.00
#
_symmetry.space_group_name_H-M   'P 1'
#
loop_
_entity.id
_entity.type
_entity.pdbx_description
1 polymer ?
#
loop_
_entity_poly.entity_id
_entity_poly.type
_entity_poly.pdbx_seq_one_letter_code
_entity_poly.pdbx_strand_id
1 'polypeptide(L)'
;MISLLMNGSVGERGKNSSSDVYLIKALLNPYARKTKQAVLPMNSSIDAATLGLLEEFQKKVVRMAKPDRLVSVGGGTFKKLVEHLKAGFTVQSLTAPKKGLLTWAAEGHEGGLFHSRLLHVPSTNSGLTIGRGYDMKDKSSSLVASQLMKAGISSPVAMKVAAGARLKGKAAKDFIITNDLLDFEVRPKVQLALFNTAYGEKEKTVLRICKKADTVAAYGSVNWGALPGSLLELFIDLTYRGDYSGTTRKFLQKPLAQGDIPALKLIFSDRSKWASVPHERFKARSKFANSISSISPVQVTP
;
A
#
# COMPACT_ATOMS: atom_id res chain seq x y z
N MET A 1 -4.44 3.41 5.63
CA MET A 1 -5.91 3.32 5.58
C MET A 1 -6.48 4.69 5.29
N ILE A 2 -7.59 4.77 4.54
CA ILE A 2 -8.31 6.02 4.35
C ILE A 2 -9.16 6.26 5.61
N SER A 3 -8.97 7.40 6.26
CA SER A 3 -9.86 7.81 7.35
C SER A 3 -11.16 8.28 6.72
N LEU A 4 -12.27 7.59 7.02
CA LEU A 4 -13.61 7.94 6.54
C LEU A 4 -14.30 8.74 7.64
N LEU A 5 -14.28 10.06 7.49
CA LEU A 5 -14.84 11.00 8.46
C LEU A 5 -15.86 11.89 7.75
N MET A 6 -16.98 12.10 8.41
CA MET A 6 -18.05 12.96 7.95
C MET A 6 -18.12 14.19 8.84
N ASN A 7 -18.22 15.39 8.25
CA ASN A 7 -18.18 16.67 8.99
C ASN A 7 -19.57 17.29 9.20
N GLY A 8 -20.58 16.84 8.46
CA GLY A 8 -21.96 17.26 8.59
C GLY A 8 -22.92 16.15 8.14
N SER A 9 -24.19 16.29 8.48
CA SER A 9 -25.20 15.30 8.06
C SER A 9 -25.43 15.34 6.55
N VAL A 10 -25.80 14.19 5.98
CA VAL A 10 -26.05 14.02 4.53
C VAL A 10 -27.37 13.32 4.31
N GLY A 11 -28.15 13.78 3.32
CA GLY A 11 -29.43 13.20 2.96
C GLY A 11 -30.58 14.20 3.11
N GLU A 12 -31.77 13.69 3.39
CA GLU A 12 -32.98 14.51 3.52
C GLU A 12 -32.84 15.49 4.70
N ARG A 13 -32.92 16.80 4.40
CA ARG A 13 -32.71 17.90 5.37
C ARG A 13 -31.32 17.90 6.04
N GLY A 14 -30.34 17.20 5.45
CA GLY A 14 -28.96 17.22 5.90
C GLY A 14 -28.23 18.52 5.55
N LYS A 15 -27.06 18.74 6.16
CA LYS A 15 -26.15 19.84 5.79
C LYS A 15 -25.65 19.71 4.34
N ASN A 16 -25.51 18.48 3.86
CA ASN A 16 -25.16 18.15 2.47
C ASN A 16 -23.91 18.88 1.97
N SER A 17 -22.86 18.93 2.80
CA SER A 17 -21.57 19.46 2.37
C SER A 17 -21.01 18.61 1.22
N SER A 18 -20.41 19.24 0.22
CA SER A 18 -19.93 18.54 -0.99
C SER A 18 -19.06 17.31 -0.67
N SER A 19 -18.09 17.46 0.23
CA SER A 19 -17.20 16.36 0.64
C SER A 19 -17.94 15.19 1.31
N ASP A 20 -18.95 15.50 2.13
CA ASP A 20 -19.73 14.47 2.82
C ASP A 20 -20.69 13.76 1.86
N VAL A 21 -21.26 14.48 0.88
CA VAL A 21 -22.10 13.89 -0.18
C VAL A 21 -21.29 12.89 -1.00
N TYR A 22 -20.08 13.26 -1.44
CA TYR A 22 -19.19 12.33 -2.14
C TYR A 22 -18.86 11.10 -1.29
N LEU A 23 -18.58 11.28 0.00
CA LEU A 23 -18.29 10.16 0.90
C LEU A 23 -19.47 9.20 1.02
N ILE A 24 -20.69 9.71 1.21
CA ILE A 24 -21.89 8.87 1.34
C ILE A 24 -22.20 8.15 0.04
N LYS A 25 -22.08 8.80 -1.11
CA LYS A 25 -22.23 8.14 -2.42
C LYS A 25 -21.20 7.04 -2.62
N ALA A 26 -19.92 7.31 -2.32
CA ALA A 26 -18.85 6.32 -2.40
C ALA A 26 -19.06 5.12 -1.45
N LEU A 27 -19.79 5.31 -0.35
CA LEU A 27 -20.15 4.26 0.60
C LEU A 27 -21.42 3.47 0.21
N LEU A 28 -22.36 4.12 -0.49
CA LEU A 28 -23.57 3.48 -1.01
C LEU A 28 -23.32 2.68 -2.28
N ASN A 29 -22.42 3.14 -3.15
CA ASN A 29 -22.13 2.48 -4.43
C ASN A 29 -21.65 1.02 -4.30
N PRO A 30 -20.84 0.63 -3.30
CA PRO A 30 -20.55 -0.77 -3.00
C PRO A 30 -21.81 -1.60 -2.71
N TYR A 31 -22.77 -1.03 -1.96
CA TYR A 31 -24.07 -1.68 -1.73
C TYR A 31 -24.84 -1.82 -3.04
N ALA A 32 -24.98 -0.75 -3.82
CA ALA A 32 -25.67 -0.78 -5.11
C ALA A 32 -25.10 -1.84 -6.06
N ARG A 33 -23.77 -1.90 -6.20
CA ARG A 33 -23.10 -2.94 -7.00
C ARG A 33 -23.46 -4.34 -6.53
N LYS A 34 -23.42 -4.58 -5.21
CA LYS A 34 -23.71 -5.88 -4.61
C LYS A 34 -25.17 -6.30 -4.75
N THR A 35 -26.10 -5.35 -4.70
CA THR A 35 -27.54 -5.57 -4.86
C THR A 35 -28.04 -5.41 -6.29
N LYS A 36 -27.14 -5.23 -7.27
CA LYS A 36 -27.44 -5.05 -8.69
C LYS A 36 -28.35 -3.85 -8.98
N GLN A 37 -28.20 -2.78 -8.21
CA GLN A 37 -28.86 -1.50 -8.43
C GLN A 37 -27.99 -0.56 -9.24
N ALA A 38 -28.60 0.54 -9.70
CA ALA A 38 -27.89 1.59 -10.40
C ALA A 38 -26.85 2.24 -9.46
N VAL A 39 -25.61 2.35 -9.95
CA VAL A 39 -24.52 3.04 -9.25
C VAL A 39 -24.78 4.54 -9.30
N LEU A 40 -24.62 5.23 -8.17
CA LEU A 40 -24.84 6.67 -8.11
C LEU A 40 -23.72 7.42 -8.84
N PRO A 41 -24.04 8.45 -9.62
CA PRO A 41 -23.01 9.32 -10.21
C PRO A 41 -22.29 10.09 -9.10
N MET A 42 -20.96 10.17 -9.22
CA MET A 42 -20.11 10.89 -8.28
C MET A 42 -20.17 12.39 -8.56
N ASN A 43 -21.08 13.06 -7.87
CA ASN A 43 -21.25 14.51 -7.87
C ASN A 43 -21.66 14.96 -6.45
N SER A 44 -21.78 16.27 -6.22
CA SER A 44 -22.11 16.84 -4.91
C SER A 44 -23.61 17.01 -4.64
N SER A 45 -24.50 16.47 -5.48
CA SER A 45 -25.95 16.62 -5.31
C SER A 45 -26.60 15.44 -4.58
N ILE A 46 -27.63 15.72 -3.79
CA ILE A 46 -28.54 14.72 -3.21
C ILE A 46 -29.80 14.68 -4.07
N ASP A 47 -29.79 13.81 -5.06
CA ASP A 47 -30.91 13.58 -5.99
C ASP A 47 -31.84 12.47 -5.49
N ALA A 48 -32.96 12.28 -6.20
CA ALA A 48 -33.95 11.25 -5.87
C ALA A 48 -33.34 9.83 -5.87
N ALA A 49 -32.37 9.55 -6.74
CA ALA A 49 -31.67 8.27 -6.76
C ALA A 49 -30.85 8.04 -5.48
N THR A 50 -30.13 9.08 -5.03
CA THR A 50 -29.35 9.04 -3.79
C THR A 50 -30.25 8.83 -2.57
N LEU A 51 -31.36 9.56 -2.49
CA LEU A 51 -32.35 9.43 -1.41
C LEU A 51 -33.04 8.06 -1.41
N GLY A 52 -33.39 7.53 -2.59
CA GLY A 52 -33.98 6.20 -2.72
C GLY A 52 -33.03 5.09 -2.26
N LEU A 53 -31.75 5.17 -2.66
CA LEU A 53 -30.76 4.17 -2.24
C LEU A 53 -30.46 4.26 -0.73
N LEU A 54 -30.47 5.47 -0.15
CA LEU A 54 -30.37 5.67 1.30
C LEU A 54 -31.55 5.03 2.05
N GLU A 55 -32.77 5.30 1.60
CA GLU A 55 -33.99 4.71 2.17
C GLU A 55 -33.93 3.18 2.16
N GLU A 56 -33.53 2.61 1.02
CA GLU A 56 -33.42 1.17 0.88
C GLU A 56 -32.33 0.60 1.79
N PHE A 57 -31.14 1.21 1.82
CA PHE A 57 -30.05 0.80 2.71
C PHE A 57 -30.47 0.84 4.17
N GLN A 58 -31.13 1.91 4.61
CA GLN A 58 -31.66 2.06 5.96
C GLN A 58 -32.69 0.97 6.30
N LYS A 59 -33.61 0.68 5.37
CA LYS A 59 -34.63 -0.36 5.55
C LYS A 59 -34.04 -1.77 5.58
N LYS A 60 -33.14 -2.09 4.65
CA LYS A 60 -32.65 -3.45 4.41
C LYS A 60 -31.43 -3.82 5.25
N VAL A 61 -30.52 -2.86 5.49
CA VAL A 61 -29.25 -3.10 6.18
C VAL A 61 -29.28 -2.57 7.60
N VAL A 62 -29.75 -1.33 7.81
CA VAL A 62 -29.85 -0.73 9.16
C VAL A 62 -31.08 -1.28 9.92
N ARG A 63 -32.08 -1.81 9.20
CA ARG A 63 -33.35 -2.33 9.74
C ARG A 63 -34.21 -1.26 10.42
N MET A 64 -34.19 -0.04 9.87
CA MET A 64 -35.05 1.04 10.35
C MET A 64 -36.51 0.79 9.96
N ALA A 65 -37.42 0.84 10.94
CA ALA A 65 -38.86 0.71 10.70
C ALA A 65 -39.42 1.85 9.84
N LYS A 66 -38.90 3.06 10.04
CA LYS A 66 -39.22 4.27 9.27
C LYS A 66 -37.89 4.90 8.81
N PRO A 67 -37.39 4.58 7.61
CA PRO A 67 -36.22 5.24 7.04
C PRO A 67 -36.43 6.76 6.98
N ASP A 68 -35.45 7.51 7.43
CA ASP A 68 -35.48 8.98 7.47
C ASP A 68 -34.64 9.63 6.36
N ARG A 69 -33.95 8.79 5.56
CA ARG A 69 -33.07 9.20 4.47
C ARG A 69 -31.95 10.15 4.91
N LEU A 70 -31.61 10.15 6.21
CA LEU A 70 -30.59 10.98 6.81
C LEU A 70 -29.42 10.13 7.34
N VAL A 71 -28.21 10.60 7.06
CA VAL A 71 -26.98 10.07 7.63
C VAL A 71 -26.40 11.13 8.57
N SER A 72 -26.51 10.88 9.87
CA SER A 72 -25.93 11.73 10.92
C SER A 72 -24.44 11.42 11.15
N VAL A 73 -23.67 12.43 11.57
CA VAL A 73 -22.24 12.28 11.90
C VAL A 73 -22.07 11.24 12.99
N GLY A 74 -21.31 10.18 12.70
CA GLY A 74 -21.11 9.06 13.63
C GLY A 74 -22.37 8.22 13.94
N GLY A 75 -23.48 8.46 13.24
CA GLY A 75 -24.76 7.79 13.45
C GLY A 75 -24.78 6.33 12.99
N GLY A 76 -25.86 5.61 13.34
CA GLY A 76 -26.03 4.19 13.02
C GLY A 76 -25.92 3.87 11.53
N THR A 77 -26.56 4.67 10.68
CA THR A 77 -26.50 4.51 9.21
C THR A 77 -25.07 4.64 8.69
N PHE A 78 -24.30 5.63 9.16
CA PHE A 78 -22.90 5.81 8.77
C PHE A 78 -22.03 4.61 9.17
N LYS A 79 -22.17 4.13 10.41
CA LYS A 79 -21.46 2.94 10.90
C LYS A 79 -21.77 1.72 10.02
N LYS A 80 -23.06 1.49 9.70
CA LYS A 80 -23.50 0.37 8.86
C LYS A 80 -22.99 0.47 7.43
N LEU A 81 -22.89 1.66 6.85
CA LEU A 81 -22.27 1.87 5.54
C LEU A 81 -20.80 1.45 5.54
N VAL A 82 -20.03 1.88 6.54
CA VAL A 82 -18.61 1.50 6.68
C VAL A 82 -18.45 0.00 6.94
N GLU A 83 -19.31 -0.59 7.77
CA GLU A 83 -19.35 -2.05 7.99
C GLU A 83 -19.65 -2.80 6.69
N HIS A 84 -20.64 -2.33 5.91
CA HIS A 84 -21.03 -2.97 4.65
C HIS A 84 -19.91 -2.94 3.62
N LEU A 85 -19.22 -1.80 3.47
CA LEU A 85 -18.02 -1.70 2.64
C LEU A 85 -16.97 -2.75 3.06
N LYS A 86 -16.65 -2.82 4.34
CA LYS A 86 -15.64 -3.76 4.86
C LYS A 86 -16.04 -5.22 4.68
N ALA A 87 -17.32 -5.54 4.84
CA ALA A 87 -17.86 -6.88 4.61
C ALA A 87 -17.88 -7.27 3.11
N GLY A 88 -17.64 -6.33 2.20
CA GLY A 88 -17.49 -6.58 0.77
C GLY A 88 -16.11 -7.09 0.36
N PHE A 89 -15.08 -6.89 1.20
CA PHE A 89 -13.71 -7.27 0.85
C PHE A 89 -13.51 -8.78 0.86
N THR A 90 -12.81 -9.31 -0.14
CA THR A 90 -12.56 -10.75 -0.22
C THR A 90 -11.28 -11.13 0.51
N VAL A 91 -11.23 -12.31 1.14
CA VAL A 91 -9.99 -12.89 1.68
C VAL A 91 -9.62 -14.07 0.79
N GLN A 92 -8.38 -14.05 0.28
CA GLN A 92 -7.89 -15.10 -0.61
C GLN A 92 -6.49 -15.53 -0.18
N SER A 93 -6.18 -16.81 -0.40
CA SER A 93 -4.81 -17.30 -0.22
C SER A 93 -3.89 -16.63 -1.24
N LEU A 94 -2.71 -16.20 -0.79
CA LEU A 94 -1.75 -15.51 -1.63
C LEU A 94 -0.58 -16.43 -2.00
N THR A 95 -0.27 -16.49 -3.28
CA THR A 95 1.00 -17.04 -3.74
C THR A 95 2.13 -16.07 -3.42
N ALA A 96 3.12 -16.53 -2.67
CA ALA A 96 4.31 -15.73 -2.36
C ALA A 96 5.20 -15.50 -3.60
N PRO A 97 5.95 -14.39 -3.65
CA PRO A 97 6.90 -14.16 -4.73
C PRO A 97 8.11 -15.10 -4.61
N LYS A 98 8.76 -15.37 -5.75
CA LYS A 98 10.01 -16.16 -5.80
C LYS A 98 11.21 -15.45 -5.13
N LYS A 99 11.18 -14.11 -5.08
CA LYS A 99 12.19 -13.24 -4.46
C LYS A 99 11.51 -12.21 -3.58
N GLY A 100 12.17 -11.75 -2.52
CA GLY A 100 11.65 -10.70 -1.65
C GLY A 100 10.60 -11.19 -0.66
N LEU A 101 10.65 -12.46 -0.26
CA LEU A 101 9.69 -13.04 0.70
C LEU A 101 9.68 -12.28 2.03
N LEU A 102 10.86 -11.86 2.51
CA LEU A 102 11.02 -11.03 3.70
C LEU A 102 10.18 -9.75 3.58
N THR A 103 10.29 -9.04 2.46
CA THR A 103 9.54 -7.80 2.20
C THR A 103 8.05 -8.09 2.04
N TRP A 104 7.70 -9.03 1.17
CA TRP A 104 6.32 -9.42 0.90
C TRP A 104 5.53 -9.70 2.19
N ALA A 105 6.09 -10.49 3.10
CA ALA A 105 5.42 -10.89 4.34
C ALA A 105 5.11 -9.71 5.26
N ALA A 106 5.91 -8.64 5.24
CA ALA A 106 5.75 -7.50 6.13
C ALA A 106 4.93 -6.34 5.54
N GLU A 107 4.91 -6.18 4.22
CA GLU A 107 4.31 -5.01 3.57
C GLU A 107 2.78 -5.08 3.43
N GLY A 108 2.14 -6.14 3.92
CA GLY A 108 0.68 -6.19 3.88
C GLY A 108 0.03 -7.43 4.48
N HIS A 109 -1.29 -7.39 4.58
CA HIS A 109 -2.14 -8.43 5.16
C HIS A 109 -3.37 -8.65 4.27
N GLU A 110 -3.95 -9.86 4.35
CA GLU A 110 -5.26 -10.14 3.77
C GLU A 110 -6.32 -10.06 4.86
N GLY A 111 -7.40 -9.36 4.54
CA GLY A 111 -8.54 -9.17 5.44
C GLY A 111 -8.32 -8.10 6.50
N GLY A 112 -9.41 -7.81 7.21
CA GLY A 112 -9.42 -6.84 8.30
C GLY A 112 -9.08 -5.41 7.86
N LEU A 113 -8.57 -4.66 8.83
CA LEU A 113 -8.36 -3.21 8.74
C LEU A 113 -7.22 -2.81 7.77
N PHE A 114 -6.29 -3.73 7.51
CA PHE A 114 -5.08 -3.51 6.71
C PHE A 114 -5.06 -4.36 5.43
N HIS A 115 -6.26 -4.69 4.92
CA HIS A 115 -6.43 -5.42 3.67
C HIS A 115 -5.70 -4.70 2.53
N SER A 116 -4.63 -5.32 2.02
CA SER A 116 -3.65 -4.62 1.17
C SER A 116 -4.09 -4.45 -0.28
N ARG A 117 -5.02 -5.26 -0.78
CA ARG A 117 -5.48 -5.19 -2.19
C ARG A 117 -6.39 -4.01 -2.51
N LEU A 118 -6.60 -3.11 -1.55
CA LEU A 118 -7.36 -1.88 -1.70
C LEU A 118 -6.44 -0.68 -1.88
N LEU A 119 -6.96 0.35 -2.54
CA LEU A 119 -6.31 1.66 -2.58
C LEU A 119 -6.26 2.27 -1.18
N HIS A 120 -5.10 2.79 -0.81
CA HIS A 120 -4.92 3.43 0.48
C HIS A 120 -3.82 4.50 0.41
N VAL A 121 -3.80 5.35 1.44
CA VAL A 121 -2.81 6.41 1.62
C VAL A 121 -2.22 6.26 3.03
N PRO A 122 -1.02 5.66 3.18
CA PRO A 122 -0.46 5.30 4.49
C PRO A 122 -0.24 6.48 5.47
N SER A 123 0.13 7.65 4.96
CA SER A 123 0.42 8.85 5.77
C SER A 123 -0.01 10.13 5.04
N THR A 124 0.08 11.28 5.71
CA THR A 124 -0.18 12.60 5.08
C THR A 124 0.79 12.96 3.96
N ASN A 125 1.95 12.30 3.90
CA ASN A 125 2.98 12.52 2.88
C ASN A 125 3.10 11.37 1.87
N SER A 126 2.34 10.29 2.06
CA SER A 126 2.32 9.14 1.15
C SER A 126 1.46 9.42 -0.07
N GLY A 127 1.78 8.74 -1.18
CA GLY A 127 0.94 8.78 -2.36
C GLY A 127 -0.24 7.82 -2.28
N LEU A 128 -0.97 7.76 -3.39
CA LEU A 128 -1.91 6.67 -3.65
C LEU A 128 -1.13 5.35 -3.76
N THR A 129 -1.47 4.37 -2.93
CA THR A 129 -0.80 3.07 -2.87
C THR A 129 -1.83 1.95 -3.06
N ILE A 130 -1.44 0.87 -3.74
CA ILE A 130 -2.24 -0.36 -3.83
C ILE A 130 -1.37 -1.60 -3.63
N GLY A 131 -1.97 -2.65 -3.10
CA GLY A 131 -1.27 -3.90 -2.82
C GLY A 131 -0.22 -3.71 -1.72
N ARG A 132 0.81 -4.56 -1.78
CA ARG A 132 1.93 -4.58 -0.83
C ARG A 132 2.99 -3.54 -1.20
N GLY A 133 2.61 -2.26 -1.26
CA GLY A 133 3.55 -1.13 -1.39
C GLY A 133 3.81 -0.62 -2.81
N TYR A 134 2.92 -0.87 -3.78
CA TYR A 134 3.01 -0.18 -5.07
C TYR A 134 2.50 1.27 -4.94
N ASP A 135 3.44 2.19 -4.72
CA ASP A 135 3.20 3.62 -4.53
C ASP A 135 3.29 4.40 -5.86
N MET A 136 2.33 5.31 -6.07
CA MET A 136 2.15 6.08 -7.30
C MET A 136 2.61 7.55 -7.20
N LYS A 137 3.19 7.97 -6.07
CA LYS A 137 3.54 9.38 -5.78
C LYS A 137 4.58 9.94 -6.74
N ASP A 138 5.60 9.15 -7.06
CA ASP A 138 6.74 9.60 -7.85
C ASP A 138 6.69 9.08 -9.31
N LYS A 139 5.52 8.57 -9.73
CA LYS A 139 5.30 7.96 -11.06
C LYS A 139 4.41 8.87 -11.92
N SER A 140 4.64 8.90 -13.23
CA SER A 140 3.71 9.56 -14.16
C SER A 140 2.42 8.74 -14.30
N SER A 141 1.33 9.40 -14.68
CA SER A 141 0.07 8.71 -14.97
C SER A 141 0.24 7.65 -16.07
N SER A 142 0.99 7.96 -17.14
CA SER A 142 1.30 7.00 -18.21
C SER A 142 2.04 5.75 -17.72
N LEU A 143 3.02 5.92 -16.83
CA LEU A 143 3.78 4.81 -16.25
C LEU A 143 2.87 3.94 -15.36
N VAL A 144 2.05 4.58 -14.52
CA VAL A 144 1.11 3.87 -13.64
C VAL A 144 0.11 3.07 -14.47
N ALA A 145 -0.50 3.67 -15.49
CA ALA A 145 -1.45 2.98 -16.37
C ALA A 145 -0.80 1.75 -17.03
N SER A 146 0.40 1.91 -17.59
CA SER A 146 1.15 0.82 -18.21
C SER A 146 1.44 -0.33 -17.23
N GLN A 147 1.92 -0.02 -16.03
CA GLN A 147 2.22 -1.02 -15.01
C GLN A 147 0.96 -1.73 -14.48
N LEU A 148 -0.15 -1.02 -14.30
CA LEU A 148 -1.44 -1.60 -13.91
C LEU A 148 -1.99 -2.53 -15.00
N MET A 149 -1.93 -2.12 -16.28
CA MET A 149 -2.34 -2.96 -17.41
C MET A 149 -1.49 -4.22 -17.51
N LYS A 150 -0.16 -4.08 -17.39
CA LYS A 150 0.78 -5.22 -17.37
C LYS A 150 0.51 -6.18 -16.20
N ALA A 151 0.06 -5.66 -15.06
CA ALA A 151 -0.33 -6.47 -13.91
C ALA A 151 -1.68 -7.20 -14.09
N GLY A 152 -2.43 -6.89 -15.16
CA GLY A 152 -3.69 -7.55 -15.52
C GLY A 152 -4.95 -6.81 -15.09
N ILE A 153 -4.87 -5.48 -14.93
CA ILE A 153 -6.03 -4.58 -14.80
C ILE A 153 -6.46 -4.13 -16.20
N SER A 154 -7.77 -4.07 -16.47
CA SER A 154 -8.26 -3.61 -17.78
C SER A 154 -7.89 -2.15 -18.05
N SER A 155 -7.73 -1.78 -19.32
CA SER A 155 -7.32 -0.43 -19.72
C SER A 155 -8.21 0.69 -19.12
N PRO A 156 -9.56 0.62 -19.15
CA PRO A 156 -10.40 1.67 -18.59
C PRO A 156 -10.17 1.88 -17.08
N VAL A 157 -10.03 0.79 -16.33
CA VAL A 157 -9.80 0.83 -14.88
C VAL A 157 -8.38 1.29 -14.56
N ALA A 158 -7.39 0.83 -15.33
CA ALA A 158 -6.00 1.25 -15.17
C ALA A 158 -5.84 2.76 -15.40
N MET A 159 -6.46 3.31 -16.45
CA MET A 159 -6.47 4.74 -16.73
C MET A 159 -7.16 5.54 -15.62
N LYS A 160 -8.31 5.05 -15.12
CA LYS A 160 -9.02 5.67 -14.01
C LYS A 160 -8.14 5.75 -12.76
N VAL A 161 -7.50 4.66 -12.35
CA VAL A 161 -6.61 4.64 -11.16
C VAL A 161 -5.36 5.49 -11.40
N ALA A 162 -4.80 5.45 -12.60
CA ALA A 162 -3.59 6.20 -12.96
C ALA A 162 -3.79 7.72 -12.96
N ALA A 163 -5.03 8.22 -13.04
CA ALA A 163 -5.31 9.65 -12.86
C ALA A 163 -4.95 10.15 -11.44
N GLY A 164 -4.83 9.25 -10.47
CA GLY A 164 -4.39 9.55 -9.10
C GLY A 164 -2.87 9.61 -8.92
N ALA A 165 -2.08 9.39 -9.98
CA ALA A 165 -0.63 9.47 -9.93
C ALA A 165 -0.15 10.84 -9.43
N ARG A 166 0.93 10.86 -8.64
CA ARG A 166 1.50 12.07 -8.00
C ARG A 166 0.63 12.76 -6.95
N LEU A 167 -0.61 12.33 -6.73
CA LEU A 167 -1.39 12.79 -5.60
C LEU A 167 -0.78 12.27 -4.29
N LYS A 168 -0.91 13.06 -3.22
CA LYS A 168 -0.45 12.72 -1.87
C LYS A 168 -1.44 13.15 -0.81
N GLY A 169 -1.36 12.53 0.37
CA GLY A 169 -2.09 12.97 1.56
C GLY A 169 -3.60 13.11 1.32
N LYS A 170 -4.16 14.28 1.64
CA LYS A 170 -5.61 14.54 1.49
C LYS A 170 -6.07 14.41 0.04
N ALA A 171 -5.32 14.95 -0.93
CA ALA A 171 -5.71 14.88 -2.34
C ALA A 171 -5.81 13.43 -2.85
N ALA A 172 -4.90 12.55 -2.43
CA ALA A 172 -4.97 11.13 -2.76
C ALA A 172 -6.15 10.41 -2.07
N LYS A 173 -6.52 10.80 -0.84
CA LYS A 173 -7.69 10.25 -0.15
C LYS A 173 -8.99 10.70 -0.82
N ASP A 174 -9.10 11.99 -1.10
CA ASP A 174 -10.25 12.58 -1.79
C ASP A 174 -10.43 11.92 -3.16
N PHE A 175 -9.33 11.68 -3.90
CA PHE A 175 -9.37 11.01 -5.19
C PHE A 175 -10.04 9.63 -5.14
N ILE A 176 -9.75 8.80 -4.14
CA ILE A 176 -10.37 7.48 -4.00
C ILE A 176 -11.89 7.62 -3.80
N ILE A 177 -12.30 8.61 -3.00
CA ILE A 177 -13.72 8.87 -2.72
C ILE A 177 -14.41 9.42 -3.97
N THR A 178 -13.92 10.51 -4.56
CA THR A 178 -14.58 11.21 -5.68
C THR A 178 -14.60 10.40 -6.96
N ASN A 179 -13.71 9.42 -7.10
CA ASN A 179 -13.70 8.51 -8.25
C ASN A 179 -14.41 7.18 -7.97
N ASP A 180 -15.12 7.00 -6.85
CA ASP A 180 -15.82 5.74 -6.52
C ASP A 180 -14.88 4.51 -6.58
N LEU A 181 -13.81 4.57 -5.79
CA LEU A 181 -12.76 3.54 -5.73
C LEU A 181 -12.61 2.91 -4.33
N LEU A 182 -13.56 3.14 -3.41
CA LEU A 182 -13.46 2.63 -2.03
C LEU A 182 -13.48 1.10 -1.93
N ASP A 183 -14.20 0.42 -2.82
CA ASP A 183 -14.27 -1.03 -2.95
C ASP A 183 -13.46 -1.56 -4.15
N PHE A 184 -12.58 -0.72 -4.73
CA PHE A 184 -11.67 -1.17 -5.79
C PHE A 184 -10.61 -2.10 -5.21
N GLU A 185 -10.84 -3.40 -5.39
CA GLU A 185 -10.00 -4.48 -4.89
C GLU A 185 -9.29 -5.21 -6.05
N VAL A 186 -7.96 -5.27 -6.02
CA VAL A 186 -7.20 -6.02 -7.03
C VAL A 186 -7.18 -7.52 -6.71
N ARG A 187 -7.11 -8.37 -7.73
CA ARG A 187 -6.94 -9.82 -7.55
C ARG A 187 -5.55 -10.17 -6.95
N PRO A 188 -5.39 -11.29 -6.23
CA PRO A 188 -4.09 -11.74 -5.71
C PRO A 188 -2.93 -11.71 -6.71
N LYS A 189 -3.18 -12.20 -7.94
CA LYS A 189 -2.16 -12.19 -9.01
C LYS A 189 -1.71 -10.79 -9.44
N VAL A 190 -2.64 -9.82 -9.40
CA VAL A 190 -2.35 -8.41 -9.72
C VAL A 190 -1.51 -7.80 -8.61
N GLN A 191 -1.84 -8.05 -7.34
CA GLN A 191 -1.03 -7.61 -6.19
C GLN A 191 0.40 -8.16 -6.28
N LEU A 192 0.56 -9.44 -6.61
CA LEU A 192 1.88 -10.05 -6.79
C LEU A 192 2.68 -9.40 -7.94
N ALA A 193 2.04 -9.16 -9.08
CA ALA A 193 2.69 -8.50 -10.22
C ALA A 193 3.12 -7.06 -9.91
N LEU A 194 2.27 -6.30 -9.20
CA LEU A 194 2.59 -4.94 -8.75
C LEU A 194 3.70 -4.92 -7.70
N PHE A 195 3.70 -5.87 -6.76
CA PHE A 195 4.80 -6.04 -5.82
C PHE A 195 6.11 -6.33 -6.54
N ASN A 196 6.14 -7.29 -7.47
CA ASN A 196 7.36 -7.61 -8.23
C ASN A 196 7.89 -6.37 -8.99
N THR A 197 6.99 -5.55 -9.51
CA THR A 197 7.33 -4.28 -10.15
C THR A 197 7.98 -3.31 -9.16
N ALA A 198 7.34 -3.05 -8.02
CA ALA A 198 7.87 -2.17 -6.98
C ALA A 198 9.19 -2.70 -6.39
N TYR A 199 9.29 -4.00 -6.17
CA TYR A 199 10.48 -4.67 -5.66
C TYR A 199 11.68 -4.49 -6.61
N GLY A 200 11.48 -4.69 -7.91
CA GLY A 200 12.50 -4.43 -8.92
C GLY A 200 12.93 -2.97 -9.02
N GLU A 201 12.02 -2.01 -8.79
CA GLU A 201 12.38 -0.58 -8.68
C GLU A 201 13.28 -0.30 -7.47
N LYS A 202 13.04 -0.98 -6.33
CA LYS A 202 13.86 -0.87 -5.12
C LYS A 202 15.21 -1.56 -5.26
N GLU A 203 15.28 -2.70 -5.95
CA GLU A 203 16.54 -3.33 -6.37
C GLU A 203 17.41 -2.37 -7.19
N LYS A 204 16.85 -1.77 -8.26
CA LYS A 204 17.56 -0.75 -9.05
C LYS A 204 18.04 0.42 -8.18
N THR A 205 17.26 0.81 -7.17
CA THR A 205 17.62 1.87 -6.23
C THR A 205 18.82 1.49 -5.36
N VAL A 206 18.84 0.28 -4.78
CA VAL A 206 19.99 -0.23 -4.02
C VAL A 206 21.26 -0.23 -4.88
N LEU A 207 21.17 -0.82 -6.07
CA LEU A 207 22.30 -0.92 -6.99
C LEU A 207 22.83 0.47 -7.38
N ARG A 208 21.93 1.42 -7.67
CA ARG A 208 22.30 2.80 -7.98
C ARG A 208 22.98 3.50 -6.80
N ILE A 209 22.46 3.35 -5.58
CA ILE A 209 23.05 3.96 -4.38
C ILE A 209 24.47 3.42 -4.16
N CYS A 210 24.67 2.11 -4.23
CA CYS A 210 25.98 1.48 -4.03
C CYS A 210 27.01 1.85 -5.11
N LYS A 211 26.55 2.28 -6.30
CA LYS A 211 27.41 2.72 -7.42
C LYS A 211 27.66 4.22 -7.44
N LYS A 212 27.01 5.01 -6.57
CA LYS A 212 27.15 6.47 -6.57
C LYS A 212 28.58 6.85 -6.14
N ALA A 213 29.21 7.78 -6.86
CA ALA A 213 30.62 8.11 -6.67
C ALA A 213 30.98 8.51 -5.23
N ASP A 214 30.13 9.31 -4.57
CA ASP A 214 30.31 9.69 -3.17
C ASP A 214 30.22 8.50 -2.20
N THR A 215 29.34 7.54 -2.49
CA THR A 215 29.15 6.33 -1.69
C THR A 215 30.33 5.38 -1.86
N VAL A 216 30.83 5.23 -3.09
CA VAL A 216 32.04 4.44 -3.37
C VAL A 216 33.27 5.08 -2.73
N ALA A 217 33.44 6.40 -2.84
CA ALA A 217 34.56 7.10 -2.22
C ALA A 217 34.55 6.98 -0.68
N ALA A 218 33.37 7.05 -0.05
CA ALA A 218 33.25 6.98 1.40
C ALA A 218 33.39 5.56 1.97
N TYR A 219 32.97 4.53 1.24
CA TYR A 219 32.79 3.19 1.82
C TYR A 219 33.39 2.03 1.01
N GLY A 220 33.83 2.28 -0.22
CA GLY A 220 34.29 1.26 -1.16
C GLY A 220 33.21 0.79 -2.13
N SER A 221 33.65 0.12 -3.21
CA SER A 221 32.76 -0.45 -4.22
C SER A 221 32.16 -1.78 -3.76
N VAL A 222 30.86 -1.99 -4.01
CA VAL A 222 30.19 -3.26 -3.70
C VAL A 222 30.20 -4.18 -4.92
N ASN A 223 30.82 -5.35 -4.80
CA ASN A 223 30.76 -6.40 -5.84
C ASN A 223 29.58 -7.35 -5.59
N TRP A 224 28.39 -6.99 -6.10
CA TRP A 224 27.20 -7.82 -5.97
C TRP A 224 27.30 -9.20 -6.63
N GLY A 225 28.20 -9.41 -7.59
CA GLY A 225 28.43 -10.72 -8.21
C GLY A 225 29.16 -11.71 -7.30
N ALA A 226 29.91 -11.21 -6.31
CA ALA A 226 30.62 -12.01 -5.32
C ALA A 226 29.82 -12.20 -4.01
N LEU A 227 28.68 -11.52 -3.86
CA LEU A 227 27.85 -11.56 -2.65
C LEU A 227 26.64 -12.50 -2.84
N PRO A 228 26.18 -13.18 -1.77
CA PRO A 228 24.95 -13.95 -1.84
C PRO A 228 23.75 -13.09 -2.25
N GLY A 229 22.90 -13.59 -3.14
CA GLY A 229 21.69 -12.87 -3.57
C GLY A 229 20.73 -12.54 -2.42
N SER A 230 20.69 -13.35 -1.36
CA SER A 230 19.93 -13.08 -0.14
C SER A 230 20.40 -11.80 0.57
N LEU A 231 21.69 -11.46 0.49
CA LEU A 231 22.17 -10.20 1.04
C LEU A 231 21.58 -9.00 0.28
N LEU A 232 21.49 -9.09 -1.05
CA LEU A 232 20.80 -8.06 -1.84
C LEU A 232 19.33 -7.94 -1.45
N GLU A 233 18.62 -9.05 -1.23
CA GLU A 233 17.21 -9.02 -0.79
C GLU A 233 17.03 -8.26 0.53
N LEU A 234 17.98 -8.39 1.46
CA LEU A 234 17.96 -7.67 2.73
C LEU A 234 18.13 -6.16 2.54
N PHE A 235 19.00 -5.72 1.62
CA PHE A 235 19.16 -4.30 1.29
C PHE A 235 17.99 -3.74 0.48
N ILE A 236 17.36 -4.56 -0.37
CA ILE A 236 16.10 -4.20 -1.04
C ILE A 236 15.02 -3.95 0.01
N ASP A 237 14.90 -4.83 1.00
CA ASP A 237 13.94 -4.68 2.10
C ASP A 237 14.13 -3.37 2.88
N LEU A 238 15.38 -3.04 3.23
CA LEU A 238 15.71 -1.77 3.85
C LEU A 238 15.26 -0.59 2.98
N THR A 239 15.54 -0.65 1.67
CA THR A 239 15.17 0.43 0.74
C THR A 239 13.67 0.52 0.50
N TYR A 240 12.96 -0.61 0.58
CA TYR A 240 11.51 -0.69 0.44
C TYR A 240 10.81 0.07 1.57
N ARG A 241 11.20 -0.22 2.83
CA ARG A 241 10.67 0.46 4.02
C ARG A 241 11.18 1.89 4.19
N GLY A 242 12.34 2.22 3.60
CA GLY A 242 13.00 3.53 3.73
C GLY A 242 14.11 3.58 4.80
N ASP A 243 14.57 2.43 5.27
CA ASP A 243 15.62 2.30 6.27
C ASP A 243 17.03 2.40 5.70
N TYR A 244 17.22 2.28 4.38
CA TYR A 244 18.52 2.44 3.74
C TYR A 244 18.83 3.93 3.46
N SER A 245 18.95 4.69 4.53
CA SER A 245 19.17 6.14 4.53
C SER A 245 20.67 6.50 4.62
N GLY A 246 20.98 7.80 4.55
CA GLY A 246 22.36 8.27 4.77
C GLY A 246 22.90 7.88 6.15
N THR A 247 22.04 7.91 7.18
CA THR A 247 22.42 7.55 8.55
C THR A 247 22.76 6.07 8.68
N THR A 248 21.93 5.17 8.15
CA THR A 248 22.20 3.73 8.26
C THR A 248 23.36 3.28 7.39
N ARG A 249 23.58 3.92 6.24
CA ARG A 249 24.75 3.67 5.39
C ARG A 249 26.09 3.89 6.12
N LYS A 250 26.17 4.82 7.08
CA LYS A 250 27.40 5.07 7.85
C LYS A 250 27.94 3.82 8.54
N PHE A 251 27.08 2.88 8.94
CA PHE A 251 27.49 1.65 9.59
C PHE A 251 27.24 0.39 8.75
N LEU A 252 26.40 0.43 7.71
CA LEU A 252 26.14 -0.73 6.83
C LEU A 252 27.06 -0.81 5.61
N GLN A 253 27.42 0.34 5.03
CA GLN A 253 27.94 0.36 3.66
C GLN A 253 29.36 -0.20 3.57
N LYS A 254 30.21 0.11 4.55
CA LYS A 254 31.61 -0.36 4.56
C LYS A 254 31.70 -1.88 4.74
N PRO A 255 31.04 -2.51 5.74
CA PRO A 255 30.98 -3.98 5.83
C PRO A 255 30.40 -4.63 4.55
N LEU A 256 29.37 -4.02 3.95
CA LEU A 256 28.83 -4.50 2.68
C LEU A 256 29.85 -4.46 1.54
N ALA A 257 30.58 -3.35 1.38
CA ALA A 257 31.61 -3.21 0.34
C ALA A 257 32.78 -4.19 0.52
N GLN A 258 33.12 -4.49 1.77
CA GLN A 258 34.17 -5.46 2.13
C GLN A 258 33.72 -6.92 2.02
N GLY A 259 32.41 -7.18 1.81
CA GLY A 259 31.86 -8.53 1.86
C GLY A 259 31.88 -9.16 3.26
N ASP A 260 31.95 -8.34 4.31
CA ASP A 260 32.00 -8.79 5.70
C ASP A 260 30.60 -9.17 6.20
N ILE A 261 30.17 -10.37 5.77
CA ILE A 261 28.89 -10.97 6.17
C ILE A 261 28.80 -11.15 7.70
N PRO A 262 29.84 -11.62 8.43
CA PRO A 262 29.80 -11.69 9.89
C PRO A 262 29.48 -10.34 10.56
N ALA A 263 30.15 -9.26 10.17
CA ALA A 263 29.86 -7.93 10.72
C ALA A 263 28.44 -7.47 10.39
N LEU A 264 27.96 -7.72 9.17
CA LEU A 264 26.58 -7.42 8.79
C LEU A 264 25.57 -8.18 9.66
N LYS A 265 25.79 -9.47 9.95
CA LYS A 265 24.91 -10.26 10.85
C LYS A 265 24.81 -9.65 12.24
N LEU A 266 25.94 -9.20 12.79
CA LEU A 266 25.96 -8.51 14.09
C LEU A 266 25.16 -7.21 14.03
N ILE A 267 25.34 -6.39 12.98
CA ILE A 267 24.59 -5.13 12.80
C ILE A 267 23.08 -5.39 12.68
N PHE A 268 22.65 -6.41 11.92
CA PHE A 268 21.23 -6.73 11.79
C PHE A 268 20.61 -7.33 13.06
N SER A 269 21.44 -7.82 13.98
CA SER A 269 21.01 -8.37 15.28
C SER A 269 21.11 -7.35 16.42
N ASP A 270 21.72 -6.19 16.20
CA ASP A 270 21.81 -5.11 17.18
C ASP A 270 20.55 -4.22 17.15
N ARG A 271 19.67 -4.43 18.13
CA ARG A 271 18.41 -3.67 18.24
C ARG A 271 18.62 -2.16 18.35
N SER A 272 19.75 -1.69 18.90
CA SER A 272 20.03 -0.26 19.06
C SER A 272 20.15 0.46 17.72
N LYS A 273 20.62 -0.24 16.66
CA LYS A 273 20.71 0.28 15.28
C LYS A 273 19.35 0.42 14.60
N TRP A 274 18.31 -0.21 15.15
CA TRP A 274 16.99 -0.39 14.53
C TRP A 274 15.85 0.03 15.45
N ALA A 275 16.08 1.02 16.33
CA ALA A 275 15.10 1.47 17.32
C ALA A 275 13.74 1.84 16.70
N SER A 276 13.73 2.49 15.53
CA SER A 276 12.52 2.91 14.80
C SER A 276 11.87 1.80 13.96
N VAL A 277 12.45 0.60 13.92
CA VAL A 277 11.92 -0.55 13.17
C VAL A 277 10.97 -1.33 14.08
N PRO A 278 9.72 -1.64 13.66
CA PRO A 278 8.81 -2.50 14.42
C PRO A 278 9.49 -3.78 14.87
N HIS A 279 9.20 -4.25 16.09
CA HIS A 279 9.90 -5.37 16.71
C HIS A 279 9.88 -6.63 15.84
N GLU A 280 8.71 -6.98 15.30
CA GLU A 280 8.55 -8.14 14.41
C GLU A 280 9.38 -8.02 13.12
N ARG A 281 9.43 -6.82 12.54
CA ARG A 281 10.21 -6.56 11.33
C ARG A 281 11.72 -6.68 11.60
N PHE A 282 12.17 -6.20 12.76
CA PHE A 282 13.55 -6.37 13.22
C PHE A 282 13.89 -7.85 13.43
N LYS A 283 13.05 -8.61 14.15
CA LYS A 283 13.23 -10.06 14.35
C LYS A 283 13.32 -10.80 13.02
N ALA A 284 12.44 -10.50 12.07
CA ALA A 284 12.44 -11.11 10.75
C ALA A 284 13.74 -10.80 9.98
N ARG A 285 14.21 -9.56 10.01
CA ARG A 285 15.49 -9.16 9.39
C ARG A 285 16.70 -9.83 10.04
N SER A 286 16.77 -9.85 11.37
CA SER A 286 17.86 -10.51 12.11
C SER A 286 17.89 -12.01 11.79
N LYS A 287 16.74 -12.69 11.84
CA LYS A 287 16.63 -14.11 11.46
C LYS A 287 17.08 -14.35 10.02
N PHE A 288 16.62 -13.52 9.09
CA PHE A 288 16.99 -13.62 7.68
C PHE A 288 18.49 -13.40 7.47
N ALA A 289 19.06 -12.34 8.05
CA ALA A 289 20.50 -12.06 8.00
C ALA A 289 21.34 -13.23 8.53
N ASN A 290 20.95 -13.82 9.66
CA ASN A 290 21.67 -14.94 10.26
C ASN A 290 21.64 -16.21 9.41
N SER A 291 20.61 -16.39 8.57
CA SER A 291 20.49 -17.50 7.62
C SER A 291 21.38 -17.37 6.37
N ILE A 292 21.96 -16.19 6.11
CA ILE A 292 22.84 -15.97 4.95
C ILE A 292 24.14 -16.73 5.16
N SER A 293 24.47 -17.67 4.27
CA SER A 293 25.75 -18.37 4.30
C SER A 293 26.91 -17.39 4.08
N SER A 294 27.93 -17.46 4.93
CA SER A 294 29.20 -16.81 4.65
C SER A 294 29.88 -17.59 3.52
N ILE A 295 30.20 -16.93 2.42
CA ILE A 295 31.08 -17.54 1.43
C ILE A 295 32.47 -17.52 2.07
N SER A 296 33.05 -18.69 2.35
CA SER A 296 34.45 -18.77 2.80
C SER A 296 35.32 -18.08 1.74
N PRO A 297 36.30 -17.24 2.12
CA PRO A 297 37.27 -16.77 1.16
C PRO A 297 37.93 -18.01 0.55
N VAL A 298 37.92 -18.08 -0.79
CA VAL A 298 38.71 -19.06 -1.53
C VAL A 298 40.12 -18.97 -0.96
N GLN A 299 40.56 -20.03 -0.28
CA GLN A 299 41.95 -20.16 0.12
C GLN A 299 42.77 -20.11 -1.17
N VAL A 300 43.45 -19.00 -1.39
CA VAL A 300 44.58 -18.98 -2.33
C VAL A 300 45.64 -19.81 -1.61
N THR A 301 45.75 -21.07 -1.98
CA THR A 301 46.85 -21.93 -1.55
C THR A 301 48.16 -21.36 -2.11
N PRO A 302 49.24 -21.41 -1.32
CA PRO A 302 50.52 -20.75 -1.61
C PRO A 302 51.21 -21.27 -2.87
#